data_AF-A0A972SW07-F1
#
_entry.id   AF-A0A972SW07-F1
#
_cell.length_a   1.000
_cell.length_b   1.000
_cell.length_c   1.000
_cell.angle_alpha   90.00
_cell.angle_beta   90.00
_cell.angle_gamma   90.00
#
_symmetry.space_group_name_H-M   'P 1'
#
loop_
_entity.id
_entity.type
_entity.pdbx_description
1 polymer ?
#
loop_
_entity_poly.entity_id
_entity_poly.type
_entity_poly.pdbx_seq_one_letter_code
_entity_poly.pdbx_strand_id
1 'polypeptide(L)'
;MKEFAVDRIDSFKGFVFNLLKVMVSIIGQTLETILNQLDEELGHPGKGWESIGKRERRLVTLFGLEIVIKRRGYRRRVGGRTEIIFPLDQALGLRPEERYCPLVQQLAIELATKLSFRETAAVLENTFFVPVSHQEIHRWVTGGWGSTRSRRTREGSSSYRAEAAIEAE
;
A
#
# COMPACT_ATOMS: atom_id res chain seq x y z
N MET A 1 -14.90 -12.20 16.28
CA MET A 1 -14.04 -13.30 15.79
C MET A 1 -14.91 -14.15 14.87
N LYS A 2 -14.65 -14.19 13.56
CA LYS A 2 -15.44 -15.04 12.66
C LYS A 2 -15.13 -16.50 12.98
N GLU A 3 -16.17 -17.26 13.21
CA GLU A 3 -16.16 -18.65 13.66
C GLU A 3 -15.37 -19.54 12.68
N PHE A 4 -14.44 -20.33 13.21
CA PHE A 4 -13.69 -21.31 12.42
C PHE A 4 -14.67 -22.45 12.11
N ALA A 5 -15.31 -22.41 10.94
CA ALA A 5 -16.24 -23.46 10.55
C ALA A 5 -15.46 -24.74 10.24
N VAL A 6 -15.29 -25.58 11.26
CA VAL A 6 -14.60 -26.89 11.21
C VAL A 6 -15.22 -27.78 10.13
N ASP A 7 -16.52 -27.63 9.88
CA ASP A 7 -17.33 -28.41 8.93
C ASP A 7 -16.98 -28.16 7.44
N ARG A 8 -15.96 -27.34 7.13
CA ARG A 8 -15.50 -27.03 5.76
C ARG A 8 -14.01 -27.29 5.53
N ILE A 9 -13.44 -28.28 6.22
CA ILE A 9 -12.05 -28.71 6.02
C ILE A 9 -12.03 -29.99 5.18
N ASP A 10 -12.03 -29.83 3.86
CA ASP A 10 -11.99 -30.97 2.92
C ASP A 10 -10.57 -31.53 2.73
N SER A 11 -9.53 -30.78 3.12
CA SER A 11 -8.11 -31.15 3.00
C SER A 11 -7.21 -30.25 3.86
N PHE A 12 -5.95 -30.65 4.09
CA PHE A 12 -4.94 -29.77 4.73
C PHE A 12 -4.75 -28.46 3.95
N LYS A 13 -4.81 -28.51 2.61
CA LYS A 13 -4.81 -27.30 1.76
C LYS A 13 -5.98 -26.38 2.10
N GLY A 14 -7.19 -26.93 2.23
CA GLY A 14 -8.38 -26.19 2.65
C GLY A 14 -8.25 -25.60 4.05
N PHE A 15 -7.72 -26.38 5.00
CA PHE A 15 -7.41 -25.90 6.35
C PHE A 15 -6.46 -24.70 6.34
N VAL A 16 -5.33 -24.80 5.64
CA VAL A 16 -4.33 -23.72 5.55
C VAL A 16 -4.94 -22.46 4.95
N PHE A 17 -5.76 -22.59 3.90
CA PHE A 17 -6.42 -21.42 3.31
C PHE A 17 -7.45 -20.79 4.25
N ASN A 18 -8.23 -21.58 4.97
CA ASN A 18 -9.18 -21.06 5.95
C ASN A 18 -8.45 -20.36 7.10
N LEU A 19 -7.36 -20.94 7.59
CA LEU A 19 -6.51 -20.33 8.60
C LEU A 19 -5.92 -19.02 8.10
N LEU A 20 -5.37 -19.00 6.88
CA LEU A 20 -4.81 -17.80 6.26
C LEU A 20 -5.85 -16.67 6.16
N LYS A 21 -7.08 -16.98 5.75
CA LYS A 21 -8.17 -15.98 5.70
C LYS A 21 -8.47 -15.36 7.06
N VAL A 22 -8.50 -16.18 8.12
CA VAL A 22 -8.70 -15.67 9.50
C VAL A 22 -7.53 -14.79 9.92
N MET A 23 -6.29 -15.25 9.72
CA MET A 23 -5.09 -14.47 10.06
C MET A 23 -5.04 -13.15 9.30
N VAL A 24 -5.33 -13.16 7.99
CA VAL A 24 -5.41 -11.97 7.15
C VAL A 24 -6.43 -10.97 7.70
N SER A 25 -7.61 -11.43 8.12
CA SER A 25 -8.61 -10.55 8.72
C SER A 25 -8.14 -9.89 10.02
N ILE A 26 -7.38 -10.61 10.85
CA ILE A 26 -6.82 -10.07 12.09
C ILE A 26 -5.72 -9.04 11.76
N ILE A 27 -4.81 -9.40 10.85
CA ILE A 27 -3.74 -8.53 10.38
C ILE A 27 -4.31 -7.24 9.78
N GLY A 28 -5.39 -7.32 9.01
CA GLY A 28 -6.05 -6.16 8.44
C GLY A 28 -6.51 -5.15 9.49
N GLN A 29 -7.18 -5.63 10.54
CA GLN A 29 -7.64 -4.78 11.64
C GLN A 29 -6.46 -4.14 12.38
N THR A 30 -5.43 -4.93 12.71
CA THR A 30 -4.22 -4.43 13.36
C THR A 30 -3.50 -3.39 12.50
N LEU A 31 -3.40 -3.63 11.18
CA LEU A 31 -2.76 -2.73 10.25
C LEU A 31 -3.53 -1.41 10.14
N GLU A 32 -4.86 -1.43 10.07
CA GLU A 32 -5.67 -0.20 10.10
C GLU A 32 -5.46 0.60 11.39
N THR A 33 -5.35 -0.04 12.55
CA THR A 33 -5.03 0.64 13.82
C THR A 33 -3.65 1.30 13.77
N ILE A 34 -2.62 0.57 13.33
CA ILE A 34 -1.25 1.09 13.22
C ILE A 34 -1.19 2.26 12.24
N LEU A 35 -1.89 2.18 11.11
CA LEU A 35 -1.91 3.25 10.12
C LEU A 35 -2.60 4.52 10.65
N ASN A 36 -3.63 4.39 11.47
CA ASN A 36 -4.25 5.53 12.13
C ASN A 36 -3.32 6.18 13.17
N GLN A 37 -2.56 5.37 13.93
CA GLN A 37 -1.56 5.88 14.86
C GLN A 37 -0.42 6.61 14.13
N LEU A 38 0.08 6.05 13.03
CA LEU A 38 1.08 6.71 12.18
C LEU A 38 0.56 8.02 11.58
N ASP A 39 -0.71 8.09 11.15
CA ASP A 39 -1.33 9.37 10.72
C ASP A 39 -1.39 10.40 11.85
N GLU A 40 -1.51 9.94 13.10
CA GLU A 40 -1.49 10.81 14.28
C GLU A 40 -0.12 11.39 14.59
N GLU A 41 0.93 10.59 14.40
CA GLU A 41 2.32 10.99 14.63
C GLU A 41 2.88 11.91 13.53
N LEU A 42 2.45 11.76 12.27
CA LEU A 42 3.02 12.49 11.12
C LEU A 42 2.76 14.00 11.10
N GLY A 43 1.96 14.53 12.03
CA GLY A 43 1.84 15.97 12.28
C GLY A 43 1.31 16.81 11.10
N HIS A 44 1.32 18.13 11.29
CA HIS A 44 0.96 19.09 10.23
C HIS A 44 2.19 19.39 9.35
N PRO A 45 2.07 19.48 8.02
CA PRO A 45 3.20 19.70 7.11
C PRO A 45 3.77 21.15 7.11
N GLY A 46 3.58 21.90 8.20
CA GLY A 46 4.10 23.26 8.34
C GLY A 46 3.24 24.39 7.73
N LYS A 47 3.80 25.61 7.69
CA LYS A 47 3.10 26.85 7.32
C LYS A 47 2.62 26.84 5.87
N GLY A 48 1.46 27.45 5.63
CA GLY A 48 0.86 27.61 4.30
C GLY A 48 0.06 26.39 3.81
N TRP A 49 0.02 25.30 4.58
CA TRP A 49 -0.87 24.18 4.34
C TRP A 49 -2.17 24.35 5.12
N GLU A 50 -3.29 24.10 4.46
CA GLU A 50 -4.63 24.07 5.05
C GLU A 50 -5.09 22.62 5.17
N SER A 51 -5.58 22.21 6.33
CA SER A 51 -6.22 20.89 6.49
C SER A 51 -7.50 20.79 5.64
N ILE A 52 -7.64 19.69 4.92
CA ILE A 52 -8.87 19.32 4.18
C ILE A 52 -9.59 18.13 4.83
N GLY A 53 -9.26 17.82 6.08
CA GLY A 53 -9.82 16.71 6.85
C GLY A 53 -9.25 15.34 6.49
N LYS A 54 -9.84 14.28 7.07
CA LYS A 54 -9.48 12.89 6.76
C LYS A 54 -10.13 12.44 5.45
N ARG A 55 -9.37 11.69 4.65
CA ARG A 55 -9.81 11.03 3.43
C ARG A 55 -9.54 9.54 3.52
N GLU A 56 -10.48 8.75 3.03
CA GLU A 56 -10.36 7.30 2.99
C GLU A 56 -9.75 6.83 1.67
N ARG A 57 -8.97 5.76 1.68
CA ARG A 57 -8.51 5.03 0.49
C ARG A 57 -8.50 3.56 0.80
N ARG A 58 -8.94 2.77 -0.18
CA ARG A 58 -8.81 1.32 -0.13
C ARG A 58 -7.52 0.90 -0.83
N LEU A 59 -6.78 -0.02 -0.21
CA LEU A 59 -5.63 -0.67 -0.81
C LEU A 59 -5.78 -2.18 -0.74
N VAL A 60 -5.46 -2.83 -1.85
CA VAL A 60 -5.29 -4.29 -1.90
C VAL A 60 -3.82 -4.60 -1.64
N THR A 61 -3.57 -5.44 -0.65
CA THR A 61 -2.24 -5.93 -0.29
C THR A 61 -2.09 -7.40 -0.70
N LEU A 62 -1.10 -8.12 -0.15
CA LEU A 62 -0.94 -9.55 -0.42
C LEU A 62 -2.06 -10.37 0.22
N PHE A 63 -2.27 -11.60 -0.29
CA PHE A 63 -3.29 -12.52 0.23
C PHE A 63 -4.71 -11.98 0.12
N GLY A 64 -4.97 -11.10 -0.84
CA GLY A 64 -6.27 -10.45 -1.03
C GLY A 64 -6.71 -9.56 0.13
N LEU A 65 -5.79 -9.21 1.04
CA LEU A 65 -6.10 -8.36 2.18
C LEU A 65 -6.39 -6.94 1.69
N GLU A 66 -7.65 -6.53 1.81
CA GLU A 66 -8.08 -5.15 1.60
C GLU A 66 -8.07 -4.38 2.92
N ILE A 67 -7.44 -3.20 2.91
CA ILE A 67 -7.40 -2.29 4.06
C ILE A 67 -7.97 -0.92 3.70
N VAL A 68 -8.58 -0.25 4.67
CA VAL A 68 -9.02 1.13 4.58
C VAL A 68 -8.06 2.04 5.32
N ILE A 69 -7.39 2.90 4.57
CA ILE A 69 -6.49 3.92 5.12
C ILE A 69 -7.28 5.23 5.29
N LYS A 70 -7.42 5.69 6.54
CA LYS A 70 -7.97 7.00 6.88
C LYS A 70 -6.82 7.94 7.19
N ARG A 71 -6.61 8.95 6.34
CA ARG A 71 -5.44 9.83 6.42
C ARG A 71 -5.78 11.28 6.24
N ARG A 72 -5.06 12.17 6.91
CA ARG A 72 -5.24 13.62 6.77
C ARG A 72 -4.75 14.09 5.41
N GLY A 73 -5.56 14.91 4.77
CA GLY A 73 -5.15 15.66 3.59
C GLY A 73 -4.84 17.10 3.97
N TYR A 74 -3.88 17.68 3.26
CA TYR A 74 -3.57 19.10 3.31
C TYR A 74 -3.53 19.67 1.91
N ARG A 75 -3.97 20.92 1.76
CA ARG A 75 -3.90 21.65 0.50
C ARG A 75 -3.13 22.94 0.65
N ARG A 76 -2.51 23.40 -0.44
CA ARG A 76 -1.89 24.72 -0.54
C ARG A 76 -2.10 25.27 -1.94
N ARG A 77 -2.29 26.59 -2.05
CA ARG A 77 -2.31 27.28 -3.36
C ARG A 77 -0.92 27.81 -3.68
N VAL A 78 -0.37 27.39 -4.82
CA VAL A 78 0.93 27.84 -5.34
C VAL A 78 0.75 28.19 -6.82
N GLY A 79 1.04 29.43 -7.21
CA GLY A 79 1.00 29.86 -8.62
C GLY A 79 -0.33 29.60 -9.33
N GLY A 80 -1.46 29.77 -8.64
CA GLY A 80 -2.81 29.50 -9.18
C GLY A 80 -3.21 28.03 -9.23
N ARG A 81 -2.34 27.09 -8.82
CA ARG A 81 -2.63 25.66 -8.73
C ARG A 81 -2.86 25.25 -7.28
N THR A 82 -3.67 24.22 -7.06
CA THR A 82 -3.88 23.61 -5.74
C THR A 82 -3.04 22.35 -5.63
N GLU A 83 -2.06 22.36 -4.74
CA GLU A 83 -1.31 21.16 -4.35
C GLU A 83 -2.05 20.46 -3.22
N ILE A 84 -2.18 19.14 -3.30
CA ILE A 84 -2.78 18.32 -2.24
C ILE A 84 -1.76 17.25 -1.85
N ILE A 85 -1.51 17.12 -0.56
CA ILE A 85 -0.64 16.09 -0.01
C ILE A 85 -1.35 15.28 1.07
N PHE A 86 -0.90 14.05 1.22
CA PHE A 86 -1.28 13.13 2.28
C PHE A 86 0.03 12.66 2.93
N PRO A 87 0.44 13.21 4.10
CA PRO A 87 1.71 12.88 4.72
C PRO A 87 1.91 11.36 4.90
N LEU A 88 0.85 10.64 5.30
CA LEU A 88 0.89 9.18 5.43
C LEU A 88 1.20 8.47 4.11
N ASP A 89 0.60 8.90 2.99
CA ASP A 89 0.89 8.29 1.68
C ASP A 89 2.35 8.53 1.28
N GLN A 90 2.90 9.72 1.56
CA GLN A 90 4.29 10.04 1.27
C GLN A 90 5.25 9.20 2.11
N ALA A 91 5.02 9.12 3.42
CA ALA A 91 5.81 8.31 4.35
C ALA A 91 5.84 6.83 3.96
N LEU A 92 4.71 6.30 3.47
CA LEU A 92 4.59 4.90 3.04
C LEU A 92 5.00 4.65 1.58
N GLY A 93 5.32 5.71 0.82
CA GLY A 93 5.64 5.62 -0.61
C GLY A 93 4.46 5.16 -1.47
N LEU A 94 3.22 5.48 -1.05
CA LEU A 94 2.00 5.18 -1.78
C LEU A 94 1.82 6.20 -2.91
N ARG A 95 1.80 5.71 -4.16
CA ARG A 95 1.52 6.57 -5.31
C ARG A 95 0.03 6.97 -5.33
N PRO A 96 -0.32 8.15 -5.88
CA PRO A 96 -1.72 8.51 -6.10
C PRO A 96 -2.44 7.46 -6.94
N GLU A 97 -3.74 7.26 -6.69
CA GLU A 97 -4.66 6.45 -7.51
C GLU A 97 -4.32 4.96 -7.67
N GLU A 98 -3.22 4.48 -7.08
CA GLU A 98 -2.88 3.06 -7.12
C GLU A 98 -3.79 2.25 -6.18
N ARG A 99 -4.47 1.23 -6.72
CA ARG A 99 -5.30 0.32 -5.93
C ARG A 99 -4.47 -0.69 -5.12
N TYR A 100 -3.31 -1.08 -5.64
CA TYR A 100 -2.49 -2.14 -5.06
C TYR A 100 -1.32 -1.55 -4.30
N CYS A 101 -0.97 -2.16 -3.16
CA CYS A 101 0.16 -1.69 -2.38
C CYS A 101 1.49 -1.92 -3.13
N PRO A 102 2.55 -1.16 -2.79
CA PRO A 102 3.86 -1.27 -3.43
C PRO A 102 4.41 -2.71 -3.49
N LEU A 103 4.13 -3.54 -2.49
CA LEU A 103 4.61 -4.92 -2.44
C LEU A 103 3.98 -5.80 -3.53
N VAL A 104 2.68 -5.64 -3.80
CA VAL A 104 1.99 -6.36 -4.88
C VAL A 104 2.59 -5.99 -6.24
N GLN A 105 2.85 -4.69 -6.45
CA GLN A 105 3.37 -4.18 -7.71
C GLN A 105 4.79 -4.72 -7.96
N GLN A 106 5.62 -4.75 -6.92
CA GLN A 106 6.95 -5.36 -6.97
C GLN A 106 6.89 -6.84 -7.36
N LEU A 107 6.06 -7.62 -6.66
CA LEU A 107 5.90 -9.06 -6.94
C LEU A 107 5.42 -9.30 -8.38
N ALA A 108 4.46 -8.51 -8.86
CA ALA A 108 3.96 -8.61 -10.22
C ALA A 108 5.06 -8.36 -11.27
N ILE A 109 5.91 -7.35 -11.06
CA ILE A 109 7.02 -7.04 -11.97
C ILE A 109 8.06 -8.15 -11.96
N GLU A 110 8.41 -8.67 -10.78
CA GLU A 110 9.36 -9.76 -10.64
C GLU A 110 8.87 -11.03 -11.35
N LEU A 111 7.59 -11.39 -11.18
CA LEU A 111 6.98 -12.53 -11.88
C LEU A 111 6.93 -12.31 -13.40
N ALA A 112 6.63 -11.10 -13.85
CA ALA A 112 6.58 -10.75 -15.27
C ALA A 112 7.94 -10.83 -15.98
N THR A 113 9.06 -10.93 -15.24
CA THR A 113 10.38 -11.23 -15.85
C THR A 113 10.53 -12.68 -16.29
N LYS A 114 9.67 -13.57 -15.78
CA LYS A 114 9.73 -15.03 -16.00
C LYS A 114 8.50 -15.59 -16.69
N LEU A 115 7.37 -14.88 -16.60
CA LEU A 115 6.05 -15.31 -17.05
C LEU A 115 5.42 -14.23 -17.94
N SER A 116 4.49 -14.62 -18.80
CA SER A 116 3.64 -13.64 -19.48
C SER A 116 2.79 -12.85 -18.47
N PHE A 117 2.28 -11.67 -18.86
CA PHE A 117 1.41 -10.88 -17.97
C PHE A 117 0.12 -11.61 -17.58
N ARG A 118 -0.40 -12.50 -18.45
CA ARG A 118 -1.59 -13.31 -18.15
C ARG A 118 -1.28 -14.40 -17.14
N GLU A 119 -0.17 -15.10 -17.29
CA GLU A 119 0.29 -16.10 -16.31
C GLU A 119 0.61 -15.44 -14.97
N THR A 120 1.23 -14.26 -14.99
CA THR A 120 1.50 -13.48 -13.78
C THR A 120 0.20 -13.11 -13.05
N ALA A 121 -0.81 -12.61 -13.78
CA ALA A 121 -2.13 -12.33 -13.21
C ALA A 121 -2.76 -13.60 -12.60
N ALA A 122 -2.69 -14.73 -13.31
CA ALA A 122 -3.19 -16.00 -12.81
C ALA A 122 -2.47 -16.48 -11.53
N VAL A 123 -1.15 -16.29 -11.43
CA VAL A 123 -0.40 -16.62 -10.21
C VAL A 123 -0.81 -15.71 -9.05
N LEU A 124 -0.91 -14.41 -9.28
CA LEU A 124 -1.33 -13.43 -8.26
C LEU A 124 -2.73 -13.74 -7.73
N GLU A 125 -3.66 -14.10 -8.61
CA GLU A 125 -5.03 -14.42 -8.21
C GLU A 125 -5.13 -15.80 -7.54
N ASN A 126 -4.56 -16.85 -8.13
CA ASN A 126 -4.75 -18.22 -7.63
C ASN A 126 -3.90 -18.57 -6.41
N THR A 127 -2.75 -17.91 -6.25
CA THR A 127 -1.79 -18.22 -5.17
C THR A 127 -1.83 -17.17 -4.08
N PHE A 128 -1.91 -15.89 -4.46
CA PHE A 128 -1.88 -14.77 -3.54
C PHE A 128 -3.24 -14.10 -3.37
N PHE A 129 -4.31 -14.61 -3.99
CA PHE A 129 -5.67 -14.04 -3.88
C PHE A 129 -5.75 -12.55 -4.24
N VAL A 130 -4.82 -12.07 -5.08
CA VAL A 130 -4.77 -10.67 -5.51
C VAL A 130 -5.32 -10.56 -6.93
N PRO A 131 -6.51 -9.97 -7.13
CA PRO A 131 -7.12 -9.88 -8.45
C PRO A 131 -6.49 -8.73 -9.23
N VAL A 132 -5.35 -8.96 -9.88
CA VAL A 132 -4.66 -7.97 -10.73
C VAL A 132 -4.89 -8.30 -12.20
N SER A 133 -5.31 -7.35 -13.02
CA SER A 133 -5.43 -7.57 -14.46
C SER A 133 -4.06 -7.62 -15.14
N HIS A 134 -3.95 -8.36 -16.25
CA HIS A 134 -2.74 -8.35 -17.07
C HIS A 134 -2.39 -6.95 -17.60
N GLN A 135 -3.38 -6.07 -17.78
CA GLN A 135 -3.18 -4.69 -18.26
C GLN A 135 -2.52 -3.82 -17.18
N GLU A 136 -2.91 -3.99 -15.91
CA GLU A 136 -2.28 -3.31 -14.78
C GLU A 136 -0.82 -3.74 -14.62
N ILE A 137 -0.53 -5.04 -14.79
CA ILE A 137 0.84 -5.56 -14.76
C ILE A 137 1.68 -4.92 -15.88
N HIS A 138 1.16 -4.90 -17.11
CA HIS A 138 1.82 -4.22 -18.24
C HIS A 138 2.09 -2.74 -17.93
N ARG A 139 1.11 -2.03 -17.35
CA ARG A 139 1.24 -0.62 -16.94
C ARG A 139 2.37 -0.43 -15.91
N TRP A 140 2.52 -1.33 -14.93
CA TRP A 140 3.60 -1.22 -13.96
C TRP A 140 4.98 -1.50 -14.56
N VAL A 141 5.08 -2.49 -15.44
CA VAL A 141 6.34 -2.83 -16.12
C VAL A 141 6.79 -1.69 -17.05
N THR A 142 5.88 -1.16 -17.87
CA THR A 142 6.19 -0.05 -18.80
C THR A 142 6.31 1.30 -18.09
N GLY A 143 5.62 1.50 -16.98
CA GLY A 143 5.66 2.72 -16.17
C GLY A 143 6.94 2.88 -15.31
N GLY A 144 7.98 2.08 -15.53
CA GLY A 144 9.30 2.25 -14.90
C GLY A 144 9.34 1.96 -13.39
N TRP A 145 8.40 1.15 -12.91
CA TRP A 145 8.24 0.88 -11.48
C TRP A 145 9.44 0.09 -10.91
N GLY A 146 10.02 -0.83 -11.68
CA GLY A 146 11.25 -1.57 -11.35
C GLY A 146 12.50 -0.71 -11.18
N SER A 147 12.57 0.46 -11.83
CA SER A 147 13.76 1.32 -11.85
C SER A 147 13.75 2.39 -10.74
N THR A 148 12.59 2.69 -10.17
CA THR A 148 12.42 3.83 -9.24
C THR A 148 12.68 3.44 -7.78
N ARG A 149 12.47 2.17 -7.40
CA ARG A 149 12.55 1.70 -6.00
C ARG A 149 13.98 1.49 -5.51
N SER A 150 14.90 1.06 -6.38
CA SER A 150 16.33 0.86 -6.05
C SER A 150 17.10 2.18 -5.82
N ARG A 151 16.58 3.33 -6.26
CA ARG A 151 17.10 4.66 -5.92
C ARG A 151 16.54 5.20 -4.60
N ARG A 152 15.23 5.10 -4.37
CA ARG A 152 14.58 5.65 -3.17
C ARG A 152 14.89 4.93 -1.85
N THR A 153 15.14 3.61 -1.86
CA THR A 153 15.58 2.91 -0.63
C THR A 153 16.96 3.35 -0.14
N ARG A 154 17.78 4.00 -0.98
CA ARG A 154 19.06 4.62 -0.58
C ARG A 154 18.91 6.07 -0.13
N GLU A 155 17.97 6.82 -0.72
CA GLU A 155 17.79 8.26 -0.46
C GLU A 155 16.81 8.55 0.70
N GLY A 156 15.81 7.69 0.92
CA GLY A 156 14.75 7.89 1.91
C GLY A 156 15.23 7.89 3.37
N SER A 157 16.27 7.13 3.72
CA SER A 157 16.85 7.18 5.08
C SER A 157 17.63 8.46 5.37
N SER A 158 17.99 9.26 4.35
CA SER A 158 18.75 10.50 4.51
C SER A 158 17.85 11.73 4.64
N SER A 159 16.70 11.76 3.97
CA SER A 159 15.80 12.93 3.96
C SER A 159 15.11 13.17 5.31
N TYR A 160 14.61 12.12 5.96
CA TYR A 160 13.93 12.24 7.26
C TYR A 160 14.88 12.60 8.41
N ARG A 161 16.19 12.31 8.29
CA ARG A 161 17.20 12.72 9.28
C ARG A 161 17.67 14.16 9.09
N ALA A 162 17.63 14.68 7.87
CA ALA A 162 18.06 16.05 7.58
C ALA A 162 17.00 17.08 8.02
N GLU A 163 15.71 16.79 7.83
CA GLU A 163 14.64 17.73 8.23
C GLU A 163 14.45 17.79 9.75
N ALA A 164 14.60 16.67 10.47
CA ALA A 164 14.54 16.65 11.94
C ALA A 164 15.74 17.34 12.63
N ALA A 165 16.87 17.52 11.94
CA ALA A 165 18.04 18.22 12.47
C ALA A 165 17.96 19.75 12.30
N ILE A 166 17.17 20.24 11.35
CA ILE A 166 17.04 21.68 11.05
C ILE A 166 15.98 22.34 11.95
N GLU A 167 15.05 21.58 12.53
CA GLU A 167 14.05 22.10 13.48
C GLU A 167 14.51 22.09 14.96
N ALA A 168 15.76 21.67 15.23
CA ALA A 168 16.33 21.58 16.58
C ALA A 168 17.39 22.67 16.89
N GLU A 169 17.62 23.61 15.97
CA GLU A 169 18.46 24.81 16.16
C GLU A 169 17.61 26.09 16.14
#